data_AF-A0A645IMN6-F1
#
_entry.id   AF-A0A645IMN6-F1
#
_cell.length_a   1.000
_cell.length_b   1.000
_cell.length_c   1.000
_cell.angle_alpha   90.00
_cell.angle_beta   90.00
_cell.angle_gamma   90.00
#
_symmetry.space_group_name_H-M   'P 1'
#
loop_
_entity.id
_entity.type
_entity.pdbx_description
1 polymer ?
#
loop_
_entity_poly.entity_id
_entity_poly.type
_entity_poly.pdbx_seq_one_letter_code
_entity_poly.pdbx_strand_id
1 'polypeptide(L)'
;MIFAESVLSTGRCGRLGRWFARLGSRSLGSLLFTHPGFGRGDIEFVRLRQRDALHRRVCQVLGRPLPPLWARRSRHHLDGGSVLVSEVFLPAILDLA
;
A
#
# COMPACT_ATOMS: atom_id res chain seq x y z
N MET A 1 12.50 -5.98 2.75
CA MET A 1 11.82 -6.46 1.53
C MET A 1 10.31 -6.37 1.74
N ILE A 2 9.57 -5.51 1.01
CA ILE A 2 8.14 -5.23 1.24
C ILE A 2 7.40 -5.29 -0.11
N PHE A 3 6.18 -5.84 -0.13
CA PHE A 3 5.23 -5.66 -1.21
C PHE A 3 4.20 -4.60 -0.80
N ALA A 4 3.94 -3.61 -1.66
CA ALA A 4 2.96 -2.56 -1.38
C ALA A 4 1.88 -2.52 -2.47
N GLU A 5 0.64 -2.40 -2.04
CA GLU A 5 -0.51 -2.12 -2.91
C GLU A 5 -1.16 -0.81 -2.45
N SER A 6 -1.62 -0.01 -3.40
CA SER A 6 -2.34 1.23 -3.13
C SER A 6 -3.63 1.28 -3.92
N VAL A 7 -4.75 1.47 -3.23
CA VAL A 7 -6.08 1.53 -3.83
C VAL A 7 -6.62 2.95 -3.67
N LEU A 8 -6.95 3.57 -4.79
CA LEU A 8 -7.53 4.90 -4.83
C LEU A 8 -9.05 4.82 -4.66
N SER A 9 -9.57 5.53 -3.67
CA SER A 9 -10.99 5.80 -3.53
C SER A 9 -11.22 7.25 -3.94
N THR A 10 -11.30 7.49 -5.25
CA THR A 10 -11.59 8.80 -5.83
C THR A 10 -12.70 8.69 -6.87
N GLY A 11 -13.58 9.69 -6.95
CA GLY A 11 -14.21 9.99 -8.23
C GLY A 11 -13.10 10.33 -9.24
N ARG A 12 -13.16 9.80 -10.47
CA ARG A 12 -12.12 9.83 -11.52
C ARG A 12 -11.44 11.20 -11.83
N CYS A 13 -11.89 12.31 -11.24
CA CYS A 13 -11.53 13.68 -11.63
C CYS A 13 -10.83 14.55 -10.55
N GLY A 14 -10.31 13.98 -9.45
CA GLY A 14 -9.58 14.74 -8.41
C GLY A 14 -8.08 14.94 -8.68
N ARG A 15 -7.44 15.88 -7.97
CA ARG A 15 -5.96 16.09 -7.98
C ARG A 15 -5.20 14.79 -7.72
N LEU A 16 -5.69 13.98 -6.77
CA LEU A 16 -5.12 12.69 -6.40
C LEU A 16 -5.06 11.71 -7.58
N GLY A 17 -6.12 11.61 -8.38
CA GLY A 17 -6.15 10.72 -9.56
C GLY A 17 -5.12 11.10 -10.62
N ARG A 18 -5.02 12.40 -10.95
CA ARG A 18 -4.01 12.92 -11.90
C ARG A 18 -2.59 12.71 -11.39
N TRP A 19 -2.38 12.80 -10.08
CA TRP A 19 -1.08 12.58 -9.47
C TRP A 19 -0.64 11.13 -9.52
N PHE A 20 -1.53 10.20 -9.18
CA PHE A 20 -1.22 8.76 -9.26
C PHE A 20 -0.98 8.32 -10.70
N ALA A 21 -1.70 8.88 -11.68
CA ALA A 21 -1.43 8.64 -13.10
C ALA A 21 0.00 9.06 -13.53
N ARG A 22 0.64 9.97 -12.77
CA ARG A 22 2.00 10.47 -13.03
C ARG A 22 3.05 9.91 -12.06
N LEU A 23 2.68 8.96 -11.21
CA LEU A 23 3.57 8.42 -10.17
C LEU A 23 4.79 7.72 -10.77
N GLY A 24 4.58 6.90 -11.81
CA GLY A 24 5.65 6.15 -12.46
C GLY A 24 6.46 5.32 -11.47
N SER A 25 7.78 5.46 -11.52
CA SER A 25 8.73 4.79 -10.61
C SER A 25 9.03 5.57 -9.32
N ARG A 26 8.36 6.70 -9.07
CA ARG A 26 8.58 7.49 -7.85
C ARG A 26 7.93 6.81 -6.65
N SER A 27 8.59 6.87 -5.50
CA SER A 27 8.04 6.36 -4.24
C SER A 27 6.75 7.10 -3.88
N LEU A 28 5.66 6.33 -3.70
CA LEU A 28 4.41 6.86 -3.18
C LEU A 28 4.62 7.53 -1.82
N GLY A 29 5.42 6.90 -0.93
CA GLY A 29 5.71 7.45 0.39
C GLY A 29 6.34 8.84 0.30
N SER A 30 7.30 9.04 -0.61
CA SER A 30 7.89 10.36 -0.82
C SER A 30 6.83 11.41 -1.15
N LEU A 31 5.81 11.10 -1.95
CA LEU A 31 4.73 12.03 -2.28
C LEU A 31 3.74 12.24 -1.13
N LEU A 32 3.40 11.18 -0.39
CA LEU A 32 2.52 11.28 0.78
C LEU A 32 3.13 12.14 1.88
N PHE A 33 4.47 12.14 2.02
CA PHE A 33 5.17 12.88 3.07
C PHE A 33 5.66 14.26 2.65
N THR A 34 5.79 14.54 1.35
CA THR A 34 6.27 15.85 0.86
C THR A 34 5.16 16.87 0.64
N HIS A 35 3.92 16.43 0.44
CA HIS A 35 2.82 17.35 0.18
C HIS A 35 2.01 17.63 1.46
N PRO A 36 1.94 18.90 1.93
CA PRO A 36 1.36 19.25 3.22
C PRO A 36 -0.15 19.02 3.35
N GLY A 37 -0.85 18.76 2.23
CA GLY A 37 -2.29 18.49 2.23
C GLY A 37 -2.68 17.05 2.61
N PHE A 38 -1.72 16.14 2.77
CA PHE A 38 -2.04 14.77 3.14
C PHE A 38 -2.29 14.61 4.65
N GLY A 39 -3.50 14.18 5.00
CA GLY A 39 -3.80 13.64 6.32
C GLY A 39 -3.58 12.12 6.35
N ARG A 40 -2.86 11.61 7.35
CA ARG A 40 -2.74 10.17 7.59
C ARG A 40 -3.78 9.73 8.62
N GLY A 41 -4.62 8.78 8.26
CA GLY A 41 -5.53 8.10 9.18
C GLY A 41 -4.81 7.01 9.99
N ASP A 42 -5.60 6.22 10.70
CA ASP A 42 -5.05 5.18 11.58
C ASP A 42 -4.24 4.13 10.83
N ILE A 43 -3.34 3.49 11.57
CA ILE A 43 -2.58 2.33 11.10
C ILE A 43 -3.21 1.09 11.70
N GLU A 44 -3.61 0.17 10.84
CA GLU A 44 -4.16 -1.11 11.24
C GLU A 44 -3.21 -2.23 10.82
N PHE A 45 -3.09 -3.25 11.67
CA PHE A 45 -2.25 -4.43 11.42
C PHE A 45 -3.11 -5.67 11.29
N VAL A 46 -2.75 -6.54 10.36
CA VAL A 46 -3.45 -7.80 10.11
C VAL A 46 -2.48 -8.92 9.76
N ARG A 47 -2.84 -10.14 10.17
CA ARG A 47 -2.16 -11.35 9.71
C ARG A 47 -2.89 -11.93 8.51
N LEU A 48 -2.27 -11.84 7.35
CA LEU A 48 -2.75 -12.40 6.10
C LEU A 48 -2.51 -13.91 6.05
N ARG A 49 -3.56 -14.67 5.77
CA ARG A 49 -3.58 -16.12 5.62
C ARG A 49 -3.85 -16.47 4.15
N GLN A 50 -3.62 -17.73 3.78
CA GLN A 50 -3.79 -18.22 2.40
C GLN A 50 -5.20 -17.99 1.80
N ARG A 51 -6.22 -17.88 2.65
CA ARG A 51 -7.59 -17.55 2.22
C ARG A 51 -7.79 -16.09 1.80
N ASP A 52 -6.92 -15.19 2.25
CA ASP A 52 -7.06 -13.76 2.02
C ASP A 52 -6.59 -13.41 0.60
N ALA A 53 -7.38 -12.60 -0.11
CA ALA A 53 -7.11 -12.26 -1.51
C ALA A 53 -5.73 -11.59 -1.71
N LEU A 54 -5.34 -10.69 -0.80
CA LEU A 54 -4.04 -10.02 -0.83
C LEU A 54 -2.88 -11.02 -0.65
N HIS A 55 -3.02 -12.03 0.22
CA HIS A 55 -2.00 -13.09 0.38
C HIS A 55 -1.79 -13.87 -0.92
N ARG A 56 -2.89 -14.32 -1.54
CA ARG A 56 -2.85 -15.04 -2.82
C ARG A 56 -2.18 -14.21 -3.91
N ARG A 57 -2.50 -12.92 -3.98
CA ARG A 57 -1.93 -12.00 -4.96
C ARG A 57 -0.42 -11.81 -4.77
N VAL A 58 0.05 -11.66 -3.53
CA VAL A 58 1.48 -11.57 -3.22
C VAL A 58 2.21 -12.85 -3.65
N CYS A 59 1.63 -14.04 -3.36
CA CYS A 59 2.21 -15.31 -3.79
C CYS A 59 2.30 -15.42 -5.33
N GLN A 60 1.26 -14.97 -6.04
CA GLN A 60 1.24 -14.94 -7.50
C GLN A 60 2.32 -14.02 -8.08
N VAL A 61 2.44 -12.79 -7.57
CA VAL A 61 3.45 -11.82 -8.05
C VAL A 61 4.86 -12.34 -7.79
N LEU A 62 5.11 -13.00 -6.66
CA LEU A 62 6.42 -13.55 -6.33
C LEU A 62 6.67 -14.96 -6.91
N GLY A 63 5.68 -15.55 -7.60
CA GLY A 63 5.80 -16.87 -8.23
C GLY A 63 6.03 -18.03 -7.25
N ARG A 64 5.72 -17.87 -5.96
CA ARG A 64 5.94 -18.90 -4.94
C ARG A 64 4.96 -18.81 -3.78
N PRO A 65 4.62 -19.94 -3.12
CA PRO A 65 3.83 -19.92 -1.90
C PRO A 65 4.60 -19.26 -0.76
N LEU A 66 3.88 -18.56 0.11
CA LEU A 66 4.43 -17.89 1.28
C LEU A 66 3.69 -18.34 2.54
N PRO A 67 4.36 -18.31 3.71
CA PRO A 67 3.68 -18.48 4.99
C PRO A 67 2.67 -17.34 5.23
N PRO A 68 1.86 -17.40 6.30
CA PRO A 68 1.08 -16.25 6.72
C PRO A 68 1.96 -15.01 6.90
N LEU A 69 1.53 -13.88 6.35
CA LEU A 69 2.31 -12.64 6.31
C LEU A 69 1.69 -11.61 7.23
N TRP A 70 2.52 -10.78 7.84
CA TRP A 70 2.03 -9.55 8.46
C TRP A 70 1.83 -8.49 7.40
N ALA A 71 0.73 -7.74 7.53
CA ALA A 71 0.49 -6.56 6.72
C ALA A 71 0.00 -5.43 7.61
N ARG A 72 0.25 -4.21 7.16
CA ARG A 72 -0.37 -3.01 7.71
C ARG A 72 -1.09 -2.25 6.63
N ARG A 73 -2.13 -1.51 7.01
CA ARG A 73 -2.81 -0.57 6.12
C ARG A 73 -3.00 0.78 6.80
N SER A 74 -2.97 1.84 6.00
CA SER A 74 -3.33 3.18 6.45
C SER A 74 -4.02 3.93 5.32
N ARG A 75 -5.05 4.69 5.68
CA ARG A 75 -5.78 5.54 4.73
C ARG A 75 -5.20 6.95 4.77
N HIS A 76 -4.75 7.43 3.63
CA HIS A 76 -4.32 8.81 3.45
C HIS A 76 -5.40 9.60 2.71
N HIS A 77 -5.64 10.83 3.15
CA HIS A 77 -6.65 11.71 2.58
C HIS A 77 -5.99 12.95 2.01
N LEU A 78 -6.46 13.39 0.86
CA LEU A 78 -6.10 14.67 0.26
C LEU A 78 -7.36 15.22 -0.41
N ASP A 79 -7.78 16.41 0.01
CA ASP A 79 -9.03 17.02 -0.40
C ASP A 79 -10.23 16.06 -0.16
N GLY A 80 -11.12 15.90 -1.13
CA GLY A 80 -12.21 14.91 -1.10
C GLY A 80 -11.80 13.51 -1.55
N GLY A 81 -10.51 13.23 -1.74
CA GLY A 81 -9.99 11.93 -2.18
C GLY A 81 -9.29 11.16 -1.06
N SER A 82 -9.24 9.84 -1.19
CA SER A 82 -8.40 9.03 -0.32
C SER A 82 -7.66 7.92 -1.08
N VAL A 83 -6.50 7.54 -0.54
CA VAL A 83 -5.75 6.36 -0.94
C VAL A 83 -5.60 5.44 0.26
N LEU A 84 -5.94 4.17 0.09
CA LEU A 84 -5.60 3.13 1.04
C LEU A 84 -4.27 2.52 0.63
N VAL A 85 -3.27 2.61 1.50
CA VAL A 85 -1.97 1.99 1.30
C VAL A 85 -1.92 0.74 2.16
N SER A 86 -1.60 -0.40 1.55
CA SER A 86 -1.38 -1.68 2.22
C SER A 86 0.04 -2.14 1.97
N GLU A 87 0.78 -2.44 3.03
CA GLU A 87 2.16 -2.93 2.98
C GLU A 87 2.22 -4.31 3.60
N VAL A 88 2.78 -5.27 2.85
CA VAL A 88 2.94 -6.67 3.25
C VAL A 88 4.41 -6.93 3.51
N PHE A 89 4.72 -7.37 4.72
CA PHE A 89 6.07 -7.67 5.17
C PHE A 89 6.46 -9.08 4.74
N LEU A 90 7.45 -9.17 3.86
CA LEU A 90 7.96 -10.44 3.36
C LEU A 90 9.00 -11.01 4.33
N PRO A 91 9.21 -12.34 4.39
CA PRO A 91 10.13 -12.97 5.35
C PRO A 91 11.54 -12.37 5.33
N ALA A 92 12.03 -12.00 4.15
CA ALA A 92 13.37 -11.42 3.97
C ALA A 92 13.53 -10.01 4.56
N ILE A 93 12.50 -9.43 5.19
CA ILE A 93 12.69 -8.23 6.02
C ILE A 93 13.51 -8.53 7.28
N LEU A 94 13.49 -9.78 7.76
CA LEU A 94 14.27 -10.22 8.92
C LEU A 94 15.77 -10.28 8.63
N ASP A 95 16.14 -10.39 7.36
CA ASP A 95 17.54 -10.42 6.91
C ASP A 95 18.16 -9.01 6.80
N LEU A 96 17.39 -7.96 7.09
CA LEU A 96 17.84 -6.55 7.06
C LEU A 96 18.37 -6.05 8.43
N ALA A 97 18.44 -6.94 9.42
CA ALA A 97 18.92 -6.63 10.77
C ALA A 97 20.46 -6.58 10.84
#